data_AF-A0A1Z5SN77-F1
#
_entry.id   AF-A0A1Z5SN77-F1
#
_cell.length_a   1.000
_cell.length_b   1.000
_cell.length_c   1.000
_cell.angle_alpha   90.00
_cell.angle_beta   90.00
_cell.angle_gamma   90.00
#
_symmetry.space_group_name_H-M   'P 1'
#
loop_
_entity.id
_entity.type
_entity.pdbx_description
1 polymer ?
#
loop_
_entity_poly.entity_id
_entity_poly.type
_entity_poly.pdbx_seq_one_letter_code
_entity_poly.pdbx_strand_id
1 'polypeptide(L)' 'MSLGMHYNVEAGDIDLNTYLKDQSVFAIKEGHVAAPTGPGLGIDIDEEMIRKIAAETEPWQPKEFYGPDGSIREW' A
#
# COMPACT_ATOMS: atom_id res chain seq x y z
N MET A 1 5.52 -3.98 -8.39
CA MET A 1 4.62 -3.92 -7.21
C MET A 1 5.50 -3.73 -5.99
N SER A 2 5.16 -2.82 -5.08
CA SER A 2 5.97 -2.50 -3.89
C SER A 2 5.84 -3.51 -2.74
N LEU A 3 5.13 -4.62 -2.94
CA LEU A 3 4.93 -5.68 -1.95
C LEU A 3 6.29 -6.22 -1.47
N GLY A 4 6.55 -6.15 -0.16
CA GLY A 4 7.83 -6.51 0.44
C GLY A 4 8.99 -5.52 0.15
N MET A 5 8.74 -4.42 -0.56
CA MET A 5 9.68 -3.31 -0.69
C MET A 5 9.34 -2.28 0.39
N HIS A 6 9.88 -2.49 1.59
CA HIS A 6 9.63 -1.69 2.79
C HIS A 6 10.24 -0.27 2.75
N TYR A 7 9.95 0.53 1.72
CA TYR A 7 10.29 1.97 1.72
C TYR A 7 9.32 2.80 2.56
N ASN A 8 8.19 2.21 2.95
CA ASN A 8 7.14 2.74 3.81
C ASN A 8 7.29 2.30 5.28
N VAL A 9 8.50 2.38 5.84
CA VAL A 9 8.82 1.91 7.22
C VAL A 9 7.91 2.51 8.30
N GLU A 10 7.34 3.68 8.06
CA GLU A 10 6.38 4.37 8.95
C GLU A 10 5.08 3.57 9.14
N ALA A 11 4.72 2.69 8.19
CA ALA A 11 3.53 1.83 8.27
C ALA A 11 3.74 0.56 9.14
N GLY A 12 4.94 0.34 9.68
CA GLY A 12 5.26 -0.83 10.49
C GLY A 12 5.09 -2.14 9.72
N ASP A 13 4.38 -3.09 10.33
CA ASP A 13 4.13 -4.44 9.76
C ASP A 13 2.97 -4.47 8.75
N ILE A 14 2.40 -3.31 8.40
CA ILE A 14 1.29 -3.21 7.44
C ILE A 14 1.83 -3.12 6.01
N ASP A 15 1.38 -4.04 5.15
CA ASP A 15 1.73 -4.10 3.73
C ASP A 15 0.45 -4.25 2.87
N LEU A 16 0.59 -4.23 1.54
CA LEU A 16 -0.52 -4.23 0.57
C LEU A 16 -1.53 -5.35 0.81
N ASN A 17 -1.05 -6.57 1.11
CA ASN A 17 -1.92 -7.73 1.30
C ASN A 17 -2.55 -7.80 2.69
N THR A 18 -2.15 -6.95 3.64
CA THR A 18 -2.71 -6.92 5.00
C THR A 18 -4.20 -6.57 5.00
N TYR A 19 -4.67 -5.85 3.98
CA TYR A 19 -6.06 -5.41 3.85
C TYR A 19 -6.97 -6.42 3.13
N LEU A 20 -6.44 -7.58 2.71
CA LEU A 20 -7.18 -8.61 1.98
C LEU A 20 -7.55 -9.77 2.89
N LYS A 21 -8.76 -10.30 2.71
CA LYS A 21 -9.16 -11.57 3.36
C LYS A 21 -8.38 -12.76 2.81
N ASP A 22 -8.12 -12.76 1.50
CA ASP A 22 -7.28 -13.76 0.83
C ASP A 22 -6.04 -13.09 0.24
N GLN A 23 -4.90 -13.27 0.90
CA GLN A 23 -3.62 -12.72 0.46
C GLN A 23 -3.04 -13.44 -0.77
N SER A 24 -3.55 -14.63 -1.11
CA SER A 24 -3.03 -15.44 -2.22
C SER A 24 -3.41 -14.89 -3.60
N VAL A 25 -4.42 -14.00 -3.67
CA VAL A 25 -4.87 -13.38 -4.92
C VAL A 25 -3.75 -12.59 -5.61
N PHE A 26 -2.85 -11.99 -4.84
CA PHE A 26 -1.67 -11.30 -5.35
C PHE A 26 -0.35 -12.04 -5.11
N ALA A 27 -0.40 -13.38 -5.02
CA ALA A 27 0.80 -14.19 -4.90
C ALA A 27 1.75 -13.97 -6.10
N ILE A 28 3.00 -13.59 -5.80
CA ILE A 28 4.02 -13.36 -6.82
C ILE A 28 4.59 -14.70 -7.26
N LYS A 29 4.55 -14.96 -8.57
CA LYS A 29 5.18 -16.12 -9.23
C LYS A 29 6.06 -15.59 -10.35
N GLU A 30 7.35 -15.89 -10.27
CA GLU A 30 8.36 -15.51 -11.28
C GLU A 30 8.35 -14.00 -11.60
N GLY A 31 8.17 -13.16 -10.57
CA GLY A 31 8.12 -11.70 -10.71
C GLY A 31 6.79 -11.14 -11.22
N HIS A 32 5.77 -11.99 -11.40
CA HIS A 32 4.46 -11.62 -11.92
C HIS A 32 3.35 -11.97 -10.92
N VAL A 33 2.21 -11.32 -11.08
CA VAL A 33 0.98 -11.63 -10.34
C VAL A 33 -0.07 -12.06 -11.38
N ALA A 34 -0.85 -13.09 -11.05
CA ALA A 34 -1.92 -13.56 -11.92
C ALA A 34 -3.06 -12.52 -11.98
N ALA A 35 -3.73 -12.41 -13.12
CA ALA A 35 -4.93 -11.60 -13.22
C ALA A 35 -6.04 -12.21 -12.33
N PRO A 36 -6.70 -11.42 -11.45
CA PRO A 36 -7.84 -11.90 -10.68
C PRO A 36 -8.97 -12.39 -11.60
N THR A 37 -9.60 -13.51 -11.24
CA THR A 37 -10.67 -14.14 -12.05
C THR A 37 -12.04 -14.06 -11.39
N GLY A 38 -12.12 -13.53 -10.17
CA GLY A 38 -13.38 -13.32 -9.46
C GLY A 38 -14.19 -12.15 -10.02
N PRO A 39 -15.46 -11.98 -9.58
CA PRO A 39 -16.30 -10.86 -9.99
C PRO A 39 -15.69 -9.50 -9.63
N GLY A 40 -15.94 -8.48 -10.46
CA GLY A 40 -15.49 -7.12 -10.21
C GLY A 40 -13.97 -7.01 -10.20
N LEU A 41 -13.40 -6.50 -9.10
CA LEU A 41 -11.94 -6.42 -8.92
C LEU A 41 -11.30 -7.78 -8.59
N GLY A 42 -12.11 -8.81 -8.31
CA GLY A 42 -11.63 -10.15 -7.99
C GLY A 42 -10.91 -10.28 -6.65
N ILE A 43 -11.19 -9.39 -5.69
CA ILE A 43 -10.63 -9.38 -4.34
C ILE A 43 -11.73 -9.18 -3.30
N ASP A 44 -11.49 -9.73 -2.10
CA ASP A 44 -12.28 -9.45 -0.91
C ASP A 44 -11.44 -8.72 0.14
N ILE A 45 -11.95 -7.61 0.65
CA ILE A 45 -11.27 -6.76 1.63
C ILE A 45 -11.62 -7.17 3.07
N ASP A 46 -10.65 -7.01 3.97
CA ASP A 46 -10.86 -7.11 5.41
C ASP A 46 -11.30 -5.75 5.97
N GLU A 47 -12.60 -5.50 5.98
CA GLU A 47 -13.17 -4.23 6.47
C GLU A 47 -12.89 -3.97 7.94
N GLU A 48 -12.82 -5.01 8.79
CA GLU A 48 -12.56 -4.83 10.22
C GLU A 48 -11.13 -4.32 10.43
N MET A 49 -10.16 -4.94 9.75
CA MET A 49 -8.77 -4.51 9.75
C MET A 49 -8.62 -3.08 9.19
N ILE A 50 -9.29 -2.77 8.08
CA ILE A 50 -9.28 -1.44 7.47
C ILE A 50 -9.81 -0.39 8.45
N ARG A 51 -10.97 -0.63 9.07
CA ARG A 51 -11.58 0.34 10.01
C ARG A 51 -10.71 0.56 11.24
N LYS A 52 -10.08 -0.50 11.76
CA LYS A 52 -9.15 -0.41 12.88
C LYS A 52 -7.95 0.49 12.54
N ILE A 53 -7.29 0.23 11.42
CA ILE A 53 -6.12 1.01 10.99
C ILE A 53 -6.50 2.45 10.66
N ALA A 54 -7.60 2.64 9.92
CA ALA A 54 -8.05 3.97 9.51
C ALA A 54 -8.41 4.88 10.69
N ALA A 55 -8.82 4.33 11.84
CA ALA A 55 -9.11 5.10 13.03
C ALA A 55 -7.86 5.75 13.67
N GLU A 56 -6.68 5.20 13.41
CA GLU A 56 -5.41 5.63 14.00
C GLU A 56 -4.43 6.21 12.95
N THR A 57 -4.81 6.18 11.66
CA THR A 57 -3.94 6.61 10.56
C THR A 57 -4.04 8.11 10.34
N GLU A 58 -2.90 8.80 10.44
CA GLU A 58 -2.78 10.20 10.03
C GLU A 58 -2.62 10.33 8.50
N PRO A 59 -3.12 11.42 7.88
CA PRO A 59 -2.94 11.65 6.46
C PRO A 59 -1.45 11.76 6.07
N TRP A 60 -1.04 10.98 5.08
CA TRP A 60 0.31 11.07 4.53
C TRP A 60 0.55 12.46 3.93
N GLN A 61 1.62 13.13 4.38
CA GLN A 61 2.00 14.43 3.87
C GLN A 61 2.99 14.26 2.72
N PRO A 62 2.84 15.01 1.61
CA PRO A 62 3.84 15.03 0.56
C PRO A 62 5.18 15.50 1.13
N LYS A 63 6.26 14.80 0.78
CA LYS A 63 7.60 15.22 1.18
C LYS A 63 7.96 16.48 0.39
N GLU A 64 8.24 17.56 1.10
CA GLU A 64 8.66 18.82 0.50
C GLU A 64 10.16 18.77 0.19
N PHE A 65 10.52 19.13 -1.04
CA PHE A 65 11.92 19.26 -1.45
C PHE A 65 12.22 20.73 -1.76
N TYR A 66 13.16 21.33 -1.03
CA TYR A 66 13.54 22.72 -1.20
C TYR A 66 14.95 22.84 -1.78
N GLY A 67 15.11 23.72 -2.77
CA GLY A 67 16.40 24.05 -3.34
C GLY A 67 17.26 24.94 -2.43
N PRO A 68 18.55 25.16 -2.77
CA PRO A 68 19.43 26.07 -2.02
C PRO A 68 18.91 27.52 -1.96
N ASP A 69 18.03 27.89 -2.88
CA ASP A 69 17.34 29.18 -2.98
C ASP A 69 16.01 29.24 -2.20
N GLY A 70 15.64 28.18 -1.49
CA GLY A 70 14.39 28.07 -0.75
C GLY A 70 13.15 27.85 -1.63
N SER A 71 13.32 27.67 -2.95
CA SER A 71 12.19 27.35 -3.84
C SER A 71 11.75 25.89 -3.69
N ILE A 72 10.44 25.65 -3.84
CA ILE A 72 9.88 24.30 -3.93
C ILE A 72 10.35 23.64 -5.22
N ARG A 73 10.74 22.37 -5.12
CA ARG A 73 11.16 21.52 -6.23
C ARG A 73 10.14 20.39 -6.44
N GLU A 74 10.12 19.87 -7.65
CA GLU A 74 9.28 18.73 -8.01
C GLU A 74 9.71 17.49 -7.21
N TRP A 75 8.71 16.71 -6.81
CA TRP A 75 8.91 15.40 -6.18
C TRP A 75 9.11 14.31 -7.23
#